data_AF-A0A379WGS2-F1
#
_entry.id   AF-A0A379WGS2-F1
#
_cell.length_a   1.000
_cell.length_b   1.000
_cell.length_c   1.000
_cell.angle_alpha   90.00
_cell.angle_beta   90.00
_cell.angle_gamma   90.00
#
_symmetry.space_group_name_H-M   'P 1'
#
loop_
_entity.id
_entity.type
_entity.pdbx_description
1 polymer ?
#
loop_
_entity_poly.entity_id
_entity_poly.type
_entity_poly.pdbx_seq_one_letter_code
_entity_poly.pdbx_strand_id
1 'polypeptide(L)'
;MFLAQEIIRKKRDGHALSDEEIRFFINGIRDNTISEGQIAALAMTIFFHDMTMPERVSLTMAMRDSGTVLDWKSLNLNGPIVDKHSTGGVGDVTSLMLGPMVAACGGYVPMISGRGLGHTGGTLDKLEAIPGFDIFRTTTVSAKLFKTWVWRLLGKPARLHRRTNVFTPPAILPRRWTLFR
;
A
#
# COMPACT_ATOMS: atom_id res chain seq x y z
N MET A 1 28.96 -0.96 3.53
CA MET A 1 28.49 0.40 3.85
C MET A 1 27.86 0.96 2.58
N PHE A 2 26.58 1.34 2.60
CA PHE A 2 25.87 1.87 1.42
C PHE A 2 25.77 3.39 1.49
N LEU A 3 25.84 4.05 0.33
CA LEU A 3 25.61 5.49 0.18
C LEU A 3 24.41 5.69 -0.76
N ALA A 4 23.41 6.46 -0.30
CA ALA A 4 22.21 6.73 -1.09
C ALA A 4 22.52 7.37 -2.46
N GLN A 5 23.54 8.24 -2.51
CA GLN A 5 23.98 8.87 -3.76
C GLN A 5 24.57 7.86 -4.77
N GLU A 6 25.27 6.82 -4.30
CA GLU A 6 25.80 5.77 -5.19
C GLU A 6 24.70 4.87 -5.74
N ILE A 7 23.66 4.60 -4.95
CA ILE A 7 22.46 3.89 -5.43
C ILE A 7 21.76 4.71 -6.52
N ILE A 8 21.60 6.03 -6.31
CA ILE A 8 21.01 6.92 -7.31
C ILE A 8 21.87 6.96 -8.57
N ARG A 9 23.20 7.10 -8.44
CA ARG A 9 24.15 7.08 -9.57
C ARG A 9 24.01 5.79 -10.37
N LYS A 10 24.03 4.64 -9.69
CA LYS A 10 23.87 3.33 -10.30
C LYS A 10 22.59 3.22 -11.11
N LYS A 11 21.44 3.64 -10.54
CA LYS A 11 20.16 3.58 -11.24
C LYS A 11 20.05 4.59 -12.39
N ARG A 12 20.61 5.79 -12.22
CA ARG A 12 20.71 6.83 -13.26
C ARG A 12 21.52 6.35 -14.46
N ASP A 13 22.54 5.52 -14.23
CA ASP A 13 23.38 4.98 -15.29
C ASP A 13 22.76 3.72 -15.94
N GLY A 14 21.49 3.39 -15.61
CA GLY A 14 20.72 2.30 -16.20
C GLY A 14 20.97 0.93 -15.59
N HIS A 15 21.73 0.83 -14.50
CA HIS A 15 21.99 -0.45 -13.83
C HIS A 15 20.88 -0.84 -12.87
N ALA A 16 20.59 -2.14 -12.78
CA ALA A 16 19.61 -2.69 -11.84
C ALA A 16 20.12 -2.61 -10.39
N LEU A 17 19.23 -2.31 -9.46
CA LEU A 17 19.52 -2.31 -8.02
C LEU A 17 19.39 -3.71 -7.41
N SER A 18 20.19 -4.01 -6.40
CA SER A 18 20.07 -5.24 -5.61
C SER A 18 18.96 -5.11 -4.55
N ASP A 19 18.53 -6.25 -3.98
CA ASP A 19 17.56 -6.27 -2.89
C ASP A 19 18.06 -5.47 -1.66
N GLU A 20 19.35 -5.62 -1.33
CA GLU A 20 19.99 -4.94 -0.20
C GLU A 20 20.04 -3.42 -0.41
N GLU A 21 20.36 -2.96 -1.64
CA GLU A 21 20.38 -1.54 -1.98
C GLU A 21 18.97 -0.92 -1.85
N ILE A 22 17.96 -1.62 -2.36
CA ILE A 22 16.56 -1.18 -2.27
C ILE A 22 16.11 -1.14 -0.81
N ARG A 23 16.38 -2.19 -0.02
CA ARG A 23 16.02 -2.25 1.41
C ARG A 23 16.72 -1.16 2.21
N PHE A 24 18.00 -0.92 1.95
CA PHE A 24 18.74 0.18 2.57
C PHE A 24 18.05 1.52 2.27
N PHE A 25 17.72 1.79 1.01
CA PHE A 25 17.09 3.05 0.62
C PHE A 25 15.71 3.24 1.26
N ILE A 26 14.87 2.21 1.23
CA ILE A 26 13.52 2.26 1.81
C ILE A 26 13.54 2.41 3.33
N ASN A 27 14.45 1.71 4.02
CA ASN A 27 14.64 1.91 5.46
C ASN A 27 15.14 3.32 5.77
N GLY A 28 16.02 3.87 4.94
CA GLY A 28 16.49 5.25 5.11
C GLY A 28 15.40 6.30 4.95
N ILE A 29 14.41 6.07 4.08
CA ILE A 29 13.21 6.91 3.98
C ILE A 29 12.38 6.83 5.27
N ARG A 30 12.13 5.61 5.76
CA ARG A 30 11.37 5.37 7.00
C ARG A 30 12.02 6.08 8.20
N ASP A 31 13.33 5.95 8.31
CA ASP A 31 14.13 6.43 9.44
C ASP A 31 14.59 7.89 9.27
N ASN A 32 14.18 8.54 8.17
CA ASN A 32 14.48 9.94 7.88
C ASN A 32 15.99 10.24 7.71
N THR A 33 16.76 9.24 7.29
CA THR A 33 18.19 9.35 6.99
C THR A 33 18.47 9.59 5.50
N ILE A 34 17.45 9.48 4.65
CA ILE A 34 17.47 9.87 3.24
C ILE A 34 16.65 11.14 3.07
N SER A 35 17.22 12.14 2.40
CA SER A 35 16.58 13.44 2.21
C SER A 35 15.54 13.42 1.09
N GLU A 36 14.61 14.36 1.11
CA GLU A 36 13.59 14.51 0.05
C GLU A 36 14.21 14.62 -1.35
N GLY A 37 15.29 15.39 -1.49
CA GLY A 37 16.00 15.51 -2.77
C GLY A 37 16.58 14.19 -3.27
N GLN A 38 17.08 13.33 -2.37
CA GLN A 38 17.54 11.99 -2.74
C GLN A 38 16.37 11.08 -3.16
N ILE A 39 15.22 11.17 -2.47
CA ILE A 39 14.01 10.43 -2.83
C ILE A 39 13.54 10.84 -4.23
N ALA A 40 13.43 12.15 -4.49
CA ALA A 40 13.03 12.69 -5.78
C ALA A 40 14.00 12.29 -6.91
N ALA A 41 15.31 12.32 -6.64
CA ALA A 41 16.32 11.91 -7.60
C ALA A 41 16.19 10.42 -7.96
N LEU A 42 16.02 9.53 -6.98
CA LEU A 42 15.81 8.10 -7.26
C LEU A 42 14.48 7.85 -7.98
N ALA A 43 13.41 8.56 -7.59
CA ALA A 43 12.12 8.47 -8.27
C ALA A 43 12.21 8.84 -9.75
N MET A 44 12.95 9.91 -10.06
CA MET A 44 13.16 10.36 -11.44
C MET A 44 14.02 9.38 -12.25
N THR A 45 15.05 8.77 -11.66
CA THR A 45 15.85 7.76 -12.38
C THR A 45 15.05 6.48 -12.65
N ILE A 46 14.20 6.06 -11.71
CA ILE A 46 13.23 4.97 -11.92
C ILE A 46 12.25 5.31 -13.04
N PHE A 47 11.75 6.54 -13.09
CA PHE A 47 10.84 6.98 -14.16
C PHE A 47 11.46 6.82 -15.56
N PHE A 48 12.73 7.18 -15.73
CA PHE A 48 13.42 7.09 -17.03
C PHE A 48 13.92 5.67 -17.38
N HIS A 49 14.36 4.88 -16.40
CA HIS A 49 14.99 3.57 -16.65
C HIS A 49 14.10 2.37 -16.32
N ASP A 50 12.90 2.59 -15.78
CA ASP A 50 12.02 1.55 -15.26
C ASP A 50 12.73 0.66 -14.21
N MET A 51 12.11 -0.44 -13.80
CA MET A 51 12.67 -1.46 -12.93
C MET A 51 12.41 -2.83 -13.54
N THR A 52 13.40 -3.71 -13.43
CA THR A 52 13.24 -5.13 -13.73
C THR A 52 12.24 -5.78 -12.77
N MET A 53 11.73 -6.96 -13.11
CA MET A 53 10.77 -7.66 -12.25
C MET A 53 11.34 -7.94 -10.82
N PRO A 54 12.59 -8.41 -10.66
CA PRO A 54 13.18 -8.58 -9.33
C PRO A 54 13.24 -7.26 -8.54
N GLU A 55 13.65 -6.16 -9.17
CA GLU A 55 13.68 -4.84 -8.54
C GLU A 55 12.28 -4.40 -8.06
N ARG A 56 11.25 -4.59 -8.88
CA ARG A 56 9.85 -4.24 -8.52
C ARG A 56 9.35 -5.05 -7.32
N VAL A 57 9.70 -6.34 -7.26
CA VAL A 57 9.39 -7.21 -6.12
C VAL A 57 10.12 -6.72 -4.87
N SER A 58 11.43 -6.49 -4.94
CA SER A 58 12.23 -5.98 -3.83
C SER A 58 11.71 -4.64 -3.31
N LEU A 59 11.36 -3.71 -4.19
CA LEU A 59 10.79 -2.41 -3.80
C LEU A 59 9.49 -2.57 -3.03
N THR A 60 8.57 -3.37 -3.58
CA THR A 60 7.27 -3.63 -2.96
C THR A 60 7.43 -4.29 -1.59
N MET A 61 8.30 -5.29 -1.48
CA MET A 61 8.54 -6.03 -0.24
C MET A 61 9.25 -5.15 0.81
N ALA A 62 10.25 -4.38 0.42
CA ALA A 62 10.93 -3.45 1.32
C ALA A 62 9.96 -2.39 1.86
N MET A 63 9.06 -1.87 1.02
CA MET A 63 8.04 -0.91 1.44
C MET A 63 7.01 -1.53 2.39
N ARG A 64 6.57 -2.77 2.12
CA ARG A 64 5.69 -3.53 3.01
C ARG A 64 6.34 -3.75 4.38
N ASP A 65 7.59 -4.18 4.38
CA ASP A 65 8.36 -4.53 5.57
C ASP A 65 8.83 -3.30 6.37
N SER A 66 8.70 -2.08 5.81
CA SER A 66 9.02 -0.83 6.52
C SER A 66 8.03 -0.50 7.64
N GLY A 67 6.86 -1.15 7.64
CA GLY A 67 5.78 -0.94 8.61
C GLY A 67 5.24 -2.25 9.19
N THR A 68 4.03 -2.17 9.76
CA THR A 68 3.36 -3.34 10.33
C THR A 68 2.79 -4.24 9.23
N VAL A 69 3.14 -5.52 9.24
CA VAL A 69 2.47 -6.56 8.44
C VAL A 69 1.46 -7.28 9.33
N LEU A 70 0.19 -7.27 8.92
CA LEU A 70 -0.88 -7.93 9.68
C LEU A 70 -0.84 -9.45 9.43
N ASP A 71 -0.88 -10.23 10.51
CA ASP A 71 -1.00 -11.68 10.48
C ASP A 71 -2.32 -12.10 11.14
N TRP A 72 -3.05 -12.99 10.47
CA TRP A 72 -4.39 -13.43 10.86
C TRP A 72 -4.42 -14.89 11.32
N LYS A 73 -3.29 -15.60 11.26
CA LYS A 73 -3.20 -17.03 11.61
C LYS A 73 -3.71 -17.32 13.02
N SER A 74 -3.40 -16.44 13.98
CA SER A 74 -3.80 -16.59 15.38
C SER A 74 -5.32 -16.50 15.61
N LEU A 75 -6.10 -16.04 14.63
CA LEU A 75 -7.55 -15.94 14.74
C LEU A 75 -8.28 -17.24 14.37
N ASN A 76 -7.60 -18.24 13.80
CA ASN A 76 -8.17 -19.51 13.35
C ASN A 76 -9.45 -19.33 12.52
N LEU A 77 -9.39 -18.45 11.52
CA LEU A 77 -10.52 -18.15 10.65
C LEU A 77 -10.82 -19.35 9.73
N ASN A 78 -12.10 -19.63 9.52
CA ASN A 78 -12.57 -20.76 8.71
C ASN A 78 -12.76 -20.42 7.22
N GLY A 79 -12.03 -19.42 6.71
CA GLY A 79 -12.19 -18.91 5.35
C GLY A 79 -10.99 -18.09 4.91
N PRO A 80 -10.88 -17.77 3.62
CA PRO A 80 -9.73 -17.08 3.07
C PRO A 80 -9.71 -15.59 3.47
N ILE A 81 -8.51 -15.03 3.62
CA ILE A 81 -8.31 -13.58 3.71
C ILE A 81 -8.18 -13.02 2.29
N VAL A 82 -9.09 -12.14 1.90
CA VAL A 82 -9.14 -11.57 0.54
C VAL A 82 -9.44 -10.07 0.59
N ASP A 83 -8.91 -9.30 -0.36
CA ASP A 83 -9.16 -7.86 -0.43
C ASP A 83 -9.17 -7.39 -1.90
N LYS A 84 -9.74 -6.21 -2.13
CA LYS A 84 -9.74 -5.55 -3.44
C LYS A 84 -9.21 -4.13 -3.29
N HIS A 85 -8.29 -3.76 -4.18
CA HIS A 85 -7.82 -2.39 -4.31
C HIS A 85 -8.26 -1.77 -5.65
N SER A 86 -8.42 -0.45 -5.69
CA SER A 86 -8.73 0.32 -6.89
C SER A 86 -7.64 1.36 -7.13
N THR A 87 -7.30 1.63 -8.38
CA THR A 87 -6.46 2.79 -8.74
C THR A 87 -7.18 4.12 -8.52
N GLY A 88 -8.49 4.10 -8.27
CA GLY A 88 -9.33 5.29 -8.12
C GLY A 88 -10.18 5.56 -9.37
N GLY A 89 -11.30 6.25 -9.19
CA GLY A 89 -12.23 6.61 -10.26
C GLY A 89 -13.35 7.54 -9.79
N VAL A 90 -14.19 7.97 -10.73
CA VAL A 90 -15.40 8.76 -10.46
C VAL A 90 -16.57 7.80 -10.26
N GLY A 91 -17.28 7.91 -9.14
CA GLY A 91 -18.40 7.01 -8.84
C GLY A 91 -18.00 5.57 -8.49
N ASP A 92 -16.70 5.26 -8.27
CA ASP A 92 -16.26 3.89 -7.91
C ASP A 92 -16.73 3.51 -6.50
N VAL A 93 -17.92 2.93 -6.43
CA VAL A 93 -18.59 2.51 -5.19
C VAL A 93 -18.45 1.00 -4.95
N THR A 94 -17.79 0.28 -5.87
CA THR A 94 -17.65 -1.18 -5.89
C THR A 94 -17.29 -1.78 -4.53
N SER A 95 -16.32 -1.17 -3.83
CA SER A 95 -15.82 -1.66 -2.54
C SER A 95 -16.88 -1.69 -1.44
N LEU A 96 -17.91 -0.83 -1.49
CA LEU A 96 -18.99 -0.80 -0.50
C LEU A 96 -19.90 -2.04 -0.58
N MET A 97 -20.10 -2.58 -1.79
CA MET A 97 -20.96 -3.76 -1.99
C MET A 97 -20.15 -5.06 -2.05
N LEU A 98 -19.01 -5.05 -2.75
CA LEU A 98 -18.17 -6.23 -2.95
C LEU A 98 -17.70 -6.83 -1.62
N GLY A 99 -17.35 -5.96 -0.69
CA GLY A 99 -16.93 -6.34 0.64
C GLY A 99 -17.95 -7.21 1.39
N PRO A 100 -19.16 -6.70 1.66
CA PRO A 100 -20.25 -7.47 2.25
C PRO A 100 -20.61 -8.73 1.46
N MET A 101 -20.60 -8.68 0.12
CA MET A 101 -20.91 -9.85 -0.71
C MET A 101 -19.90 -10.99 -0.50
N VAL A 102 -18.60 -10.70 -0.51
CA VAL A 102 -17.54 -11.70 -0.28
C VAL A 102 -17.61 -12.25 1.15
N ALA A 103 -17.90 -11.40 2.13
CA ALA A 103 -18.11 -11.81 3.51
C ALA A 103 -19.30 -12.76 3.69
N ALA A 104 -20.42 -12.50 3.01
CA ALA A 104 -21.57 -13.39 3.01
C ALA A 104 -21.24 -14.76 2.39
N CYS A 105 -20.27 -14.81 1.46
CA CYS A 105 -19.73 -16.05 0.87
C CYS A 105 -18.62 -16.70 1.73
N GLY A 106 -18.35 -16.22 2.96
CA GLY A 106 -17.39 -16.81 3.89
C GLY A 106 -15.94 -16.33 3.75
N GLY A 107 -15.66 -15.30 2.92
CA GLY A 107 -14.33 -14.70 2.78
C GLY A 107 -14.11 -13.51 3.72
N TYR A 108 -12.98 -13.48 4.43
CA TYR A 108 -12.64 -12.41 5.38
C TYR A 108 -11.94 -11.25 4.69
N VAL A 109 -12.46 -10.03 4.87
CA VAL A 109 -12.02 -8.86 4.09
C VAL A 109 -11.47 -7.74 4.99
N PRO A 110 -10.16 -7.74 5.28
CA PRO A 110 -9.47 -6.69 6.03
C PRO A 110 -9.09 -5.50 5.16
N MET A 111 -10.10 -4.84 4.59
CA MET A 111 -9.89 -3.78 3.61
C MET A 111 -9.32 -2.53 4.28
N ILE A 112 -8.10 -2.15 3.88
CA ILE A 112 -7.48 -0.89 4.28
C ILE A 112 -7.59 0.10 3.11
N SER A 113 -8.48 1.08 3.24
CA SER A 113 -8.76 2.04 2.17
C SER A 113 -8.10 3.40 2.40
N GLY A 114 -8.03 4.20 1.34
CA GLY A 114 -7.66 5.61 1.39
C GLY A 114 -8.87 6.56 1.32
N ARG A 115 -8.58 7.83 1.61
CA ARG A 115 -9.43 8.98 1.23
C ARG A 115 -9.25 9.31 -0.25
N GLY A 116 -10.08 10.21 -0.77
CA GLY A 116 -10.01 10.71 -2.13
C GLY A 116 -8.66 11.33 -2.46
N LEU A 117 -8.28 11.23 -3.73
CA LEU A 117 -7.02 11.72 -4.28
C LEU A 117 -7.31 12.50 -5.55
N GLY A 118 -7.04 13.81 -5.52
CA GLY A 118 -7.35 14.71 -6.63
C GLY A 118 -8.84 14.66 -6.99
N HIS A 119 -9.14 14.33 -8.25
CA HIS A 119 -10.51 14.23 -8.77
C HIS A 119 -11.21 12.89 -8.46
N THR A 120 -10.49 11.91 -7.92
CA THR A 120 -11.05 10.59 -7.60
C THR A 120 -11.57 10.53 -6.17
N GLY A 121 -12.78 9.99 -6.00
CA GLY A 121 -13.41 9.89 -4.67
C GLY A 121 -12.82 8.74 -3.85
N GLY A 122 -12.80 8.87 -2.52
CA GLY A 122 -12.33 7.84 -1.59
C GLY A 122 -13.46 7.01 -1.00
N THR A 123 -13.23 5.71 -0.81
CA THR A 123 -14.21 4.84 -0.13
C THR A 123 -14.41 5.24 1.34
N LEU A 124 -13.35 5.74 2.01
CA LEU A 124 -13.47 6.21 3.40
C LEU A 124 -14.38 7.43 3.51
N ASP A 125 -14.26 8.40 2.59
CA ASP A 125 -15.06 9.63 2.63
C ASP A 125 -16.55 9.32 2.43
N LYS A 126 -16.87 8.31 1.59
CA LYS A 126 -18.24 7.83 1.40
C LYS A 126 -18.81 7.18 2.66
N LEU A 127 -17.99 6.46 3.42
CA LEU A 127 -18.41 5.82 4.67
C LEU A 127 -18.60 6.83 5.81
N GLU A 128 -17.78 7.87 5.89
CA GLU A 128 -17.93 8.94 6.87
C GLU A 128 -19.19 9.79 6.67
N ALA A 129 -19.82 9.73 5.49
CA ALA A 129 -21.15 10.32 5.29
C ALA A 129 -22.25 9.61 6.10
N ILE A 130 -22.00 8.38 6.60
CA ILE A 130 -22.89 7.66 7.50
C ILE A 130 -22.66 8.18 8.93
N PRO A 131 -23.68 8.77 9.60
CA PRO A 131 -23.51 9.31 10.95
C PRO A 131 -23.02 8.27 11.94
N GLY A 132 -21.94 8.58 12.66
CA GLY A 132 -21.35 7.69 13.68
C GLY A 132 -20.45 6.59 13.13
N PHE A 133 -20.20 6.54 11.81
CA PHE A 133 -19.27 5.57 11.24
C PHE A 133 -17.82 5.90 11.60
N ASP A 134 -17.15 4.97 12.28
CA ASP A 134 -15.77 5.13 12.73
C ASP A 134 -14.79 4.35 11.85
N ILE A 135 -14.03 5.11 11.07
CA ILE A 135 -13.00 4.61 10.14
C ILE A 135 -11.63 4.35 10.81
N PHE A 136 -11.39 4.83 12.04
CA PHE A 136 -10.09 4.73 12.72
C PHE A 136 -10.19 3.89 13.99
N ARG A 137 -10.13 2.57 13.82
CA ARG A 137 -10.09 1.62 14.95
C ARG A 137 -8.72 1.01 15.17
N THR A 138 -8.45 0.67 16.43
CA THR A 138 -7.24 -0.05 16.81
C THR A 138 -7.25 -1.47 16.25
N THR A 139 -6.07 -1.99 15.94
CA THR A 139 -5.88 -3.33 15.35
C THR A 139 -6.51 -4.44 16.20
N THR A 140 -6.44 -4.32 17.53
CA THR A 140 -7.04 -5.26 18.48
C THR A 140 -8.56 -5.32 18.36
N VAL A 141 -9.21 -4.16 18.17
CA VAL A 141 -10.67 -4.09 17.99
C VAL A 141 -11.05 -4.68 16.63
N SER A 142 -10.30 -4.36 15.58
CA SER A 142 -10.52 -4.94 14.24
C SER A 142 -10.42 -6.46 14.22
N ALA A 143 -9.42 -7.04 14.90
CA ALA A 143 -9.25 -8.50 14.98
C ALA A 143 -10.43 -9.21 15.69
N LYS A 144 -10.98 -8.60 16.75
CA LYS A 144 -12.20 -9.12 17.41
C LYS A 144 -13.41 -9.04 16.49
N LEU A 145 -13.53 -7.95 15.75
CA LEU A 145 -14.63 -7.77 14.79
C LEU A 145 -14.60 -8.79 13.67
N PHE A 146 -13.44 -9.23 13.16
CA PHE A 146 -13.40 -10.29 12.14
C PHE A 146 -14.02 -11.62 12.60
N LYS A 147 -14.00 -11.92 13.90
CA LYS A 147 -14.70 -13.12 14.43
C LYS A 147 -16.23 -12.99 14.44
N THR A 148 -16.76 -11.77 14.35
CA THR A 148 -18.21 -11.50 14.46
C THR A 148 -18.80 -10.93 13.17
N TRP A 149 -17.99 -10.20 12.41
CA TRP A 149 -18.32 -9.49 11.18
C TRP A 149 -17.21 -9.76 10.15
N VAL A 150 -17.56 -10.51 9.11
CA VAL A 150 -16.60 -11.09 8.16
C VAL A 150 -16.00 -10.04 7.20
N TRP A 151 -16.60 -8.85 7.11
CA TRP A 151 -16.10 -7.72 6.29
C TRP A 151 -15.89 -6.45 7.13
N ARG A 152 -14.79 -5.73 6.87
CA ARG A 152 -14.64 -4.35 7.36
C ARG A 152 -13.68 -3.48 6.52
N LEU A 153 -14.04 -2.20 6.44
CA LEU A 153 -13.20 -1.11 5.92
C LEU A 153 -12.51 -0.34 7.07
N LEU A 154 -11.19 -0.21 6.99
CA LEU A 154 -10.34 0.53 7.93
C LEU A 154 -9.58 1.65 7.20
N GLY A 155 -9.40 2.79 7.87
CA GLY A 155 -8.45 3.81 7.44
C GLY A 155 -7.01 3.32 7.55
N LYS A 156 -6.12 3.79 6.66
CA LYS A 156 -4.67 3.49 6.72
C LYS A 156 -4.09 3.92 8.08
N PRO A 157 -3.63 3.01 8.95
CA PRO A 157 -3.04 3.39 10.22
C PRO A 157 -1.62 3.93 10.00
N ALA A 158 -1.19 4.89 10.84
CA ALA A 158 0.10 5.58 10.71
C ALA A 158 1.35 4.68 10.73
N ARG A 159 1.21 3.42 11.17
CA ARG A 159 2.28 2.41 11.24
C ARG A 159 2.39 1.52 10.01
N LEU A 160 1.41 1.56 9.10
CA LEU A 160 1.42 0.78 7.85
C LEU A 160 2.17 1.56 6.76
N HIS A 161 3.21 0.96 6.16
CA HIS A 161 4.08 1.61 5.15
C HIS A 161 4.58 3.00 5.58
N ARG A 162 5.20 3.09 6.76
CA ARG A 162 5.49 4.36 7.44
C ARG A 162 6.40 5.24 6.57
N ARG A 163 5.88 6.37 6.07
CA ARG A 163 6.56 7.36 5.20
C ARG A 163 7.07 6.83 3.85
N THR A 164 6.91 5.56 3.53
CA THR A 164 7.41 4.97 2.27
C THR A 164 6.40 5.02 1.14
N ASN A 165 5.18 5.53 1.37
CA ASN A 165 4.16 5.70 0.33
C ASN A 165 4.53 6.69 -0.80
N VAL A 166 5.71 7.30 -0.78
CA VAL A 166 6.18 8.20 -1.85
C VAL A 166 6.27 7.49 -3.21
N PHE A 167 6.51 6.17 -3.21
CA PHE A 167 6.52 5.33 -4.42
C PHE A 167 5.18 4.61 -4.69
N THR A 168 4.12 4.86 -3.91
CA THR A 168 2.79 4.31 -4.21
C THR A 168 2.11 5.10 -5.34
N PRO A 169 1.31 4.46 -6.22
CA PRO A 169 0.75 5.12 -7.41
C PRO A 169 -0.24 6.22 -6.96
N PRO A 170 0.10 7.50 -7.19
CA PRO A 170 -0.25 8.14 -8.47
C PRO A 170 0.90 8.92 -9.12
N ALA A 171 2.14 8.84 -8.61
CA ALA A 171 3.20 9.77 -8.99
C ALA A 171 4.15 9.30 -10.12
N ILE A 172 4.23 8.01 -10.49
CA ILE A 172 5.35 7.51 -11.33
C ILE A 172 4.92 6.60 -12.51
N LEU A 173 3.65 6.23 -12.69
CA LEU A 173 3.29 5.23 -13.71
C LEU A 173 2.63 5.83 -14.97
N PRO A 174 3.26 5.75 -16.16
CA PRO A 174 2.53 5.89 -17.43
C PRO A 174 1.57 4.72 -17.64
N ARG A 175 0.57 4.97 -18.50
CA ARG A 175 -0.69 4.23 -18.79
C ARG A 175 -0.63 2.72 -19.14
N ARG A 176 0.39 1.95 -18.77
CA ARG A 176 0.57 0.55 -19.21
C ARG A 176 0.30 -0.54 -18.17
N TRP A 177 -0.09 -0.18 -16.95
CA TRP A 177 -0.52 -1.16 -15.94
C TRP A 177 -2.04 -1.23 -15.85
N THR A 178 -2.68 -1.59 -16.96
CA THR A 178 -4.06 -2.07 -16.98
C THR A 178 -4.04 -3.59 -16.84
N LEU A 179 -4.69 -4.06 -15.77
CA LEU A 179 -5.11 -5.45 -15.52
C LEU A 179 -4.01 -6.50 -15.26
N PHE A 180 -3.90 -6.93 -14.00
CA PHE A 180 -4.00 -8.36 -13.76
C PHE A 180 -5.45 -8.75 -14.13
N ARG A 181 -5.60 -9.49 -15.24
CA ARG A 181 -6.77 -10.34 -15.48
C ARG A 181 -6.65 -11.60 -14.65
#